data_AF-A0A839W0Y3-F1
#
_entry.id   AF-A0A839W0Y3-F1
#
_cell.length_a   1.000
_cell.length_b   1.000
_cell.length_c   1.000
_cell.angle_alpha   90.00
_cell.angle_beta   90.00
_cell.angle_gamma   90.00
#
_symmetry.space_group_name_H-M   'P 1'
#
loop_
_entity.id
_entity.type
_entity.pdbx_description
1 polymer ?
#
loop_
_entity_poly.entity_id
_entity_poly.type
_entity_poly.pdbx_seq_one_letter_code
_entity_poly.pdbx_strand_id
1 'polypeptide(L)'
;MRVERTDPSHLRALNRSLLSPEVIPPRTRHVRSQVVYNLPTGLDGLARYDAALSRLCQRGAFGQEMDGFYWARTPEKRYGVAFSGGANLSDPQNKRKAGQVYFFDGQDSRCNVHVGDQAKLMPHYVGP
;
A
#
# COMPACT_ATOMS: atom_id res chain seq x y z
N MET A 1 -61.32 46.20 -12.97
CA MET A 1 -60.66 46.33 -11.65
C MET A 1 -59.29 45.69 -11.75
N ARG A 2 -58.23 46.47 -11.55
CA ARG A 2 -56.84 46.08 -11.74
C ARG A 2 -56.29 45.75 -10.36
N VAL A 3 -55.89 44.49 -10.13
CA VAL A 3 -55.30 44.08 -8.86
C VAL A 3 -53.85 44.56 -8.85
N GLU A 4 -53.54 45.53 -7.98
CA GLU A 4 -52.18 45.98 -7.72
C GLU A 4 -51.36 44.83 -7.11
N ARG A 5 -50.29 44.44 -7.82
CA ARG A 5 -49.30 43.46 -7.36
C ARG A 5 -48.12 44.21 -6.74
N THR A 6 -48.28 44.76 -5.55
CA THR A 6 -47.16 45.30 -4.76
C THR A 6 -47.51 45.29 -3.26
N ASP A 7 -47.80 44.11 -2.72
CA ASP A 7 -47.79 43.93 -1.26
C ASP A 7 -46.38 43.46 -0.83
N PRO A 8 -45.64 44.23 0.00
CA PRO A 8 -44.27 43.92 0.39
C PRO A 8 -44.16 42.68 1.30
N SER A 9 -45.28 42.16 1.81
CA SER A 9 -45.32 40.97 2.65
C SER A 9 -45.01 39.66 1.89
N HIS A 10 -45.03 39.67 0.56
CA HIS A 10 -44.66 38.51 -0.27
C HIS A 10 -43.15 38.32 -0.47
N LEU A 11 -42.31 39.22 0.05
CA LEU A 11 -40.84 39.14 -0.05
C LEU A 11 -40.17 38.43 1.13
N ARG A 12 -40.89 37.65 1.93
CA ARG A 12 -40.24 36.70 2.84
C ARG A 12 -39.96 35.41 2.09
N ALA A 13 -38.85 35.41 1.35
CA ALA A 13 -38.17 34.18 1.00
C ALA A 13 -37.98 33.41 2.31
N LEU A 14 -38.69 32.29 2.46
CA LEU A 14 -38.45 31.33 3.53
C LEU A 14 -36.95 31.07 3.54
N ASN A 15 -36.30 31.40 4.67
CA ASN A 15 -34.90 31.07 4.93
C ASN A 15 -34.68 29.62 4.49
N ARG A 16 -34.11 29.42 3.29
CA ARG A 16 -33.52 28.14 2.94
C ARG A 16 -32.38 28.02 3.93
N SER A 17 -32.57 27.20 4.95
CA SER A 17 -31.47 26.67 5.72
C SER A 17 -30.44 26.22 4.69
N LEU A 18 -29.33 26.95 4.63
CA LEU A 18 -28.15 26.54 3.89
C LEU A 18 -27.71 25.27 4.61
N LEU A 19 -28.28 24.12 4.20
CA LEU A 19 -27.77 22.83 4.58
C LEU A 19 -26.30 22.87 4.14
N SER A 20 -25.39 22.86 5.12
CA SER A 20 -23.96 22.77 4.84
C SER A 20 -23.77 21.67 3.81
N PRO A 21 -23.04 21.93 2.71
CA PRO A 21 -22.82 20.91 1.69
C PRO A 21 -22.35 19.63 2.39
N GLU A 22 -23.10 18.55 2.21
CA GLU A 22 -22.74 17.26 2.78
C GLU A 22 -21.35 16.90 2.24
N VAL A 23 -20.35 16.84 3.14
CA VAL A 23 -18.99 16.48 2.76
C VAL A 23 -19.01 14.98 2.49
N ILE A 24 -19.27 14.61 1.24
CA ILE A 24 -19.20 13.23 0.80
C ILE A 24 -17.74 12.78 0.97
N PRO A 25 -17.44 11.81 1.85
CA PRO A 25 -16.08 11.32 1.98
C PRO A 25 -15.64 10.75 0.63
N PRO A 26 -14.38 10.98 0.22
CA PRO A 26 -13.88 10.41 -1.03
C PRO A 26 -14.08 8.89 -1.01
N ARG A 27 -14.66 8.35 -2.09
CA ARG A 27 -14.86 6.90 -2.22
C ARG A 27 -13.54 6.18 -2.00
N THR A 28 -13.54 5.18 -1.13
CA THR A 28 -12.38 4.33 -0.86
C THR A 28 -11.90 3.69 -2.16
N ARG A 29 -10.77 4.15 -2.70
CA ARG A 29 -10.14 3.53 -3.87
C ARG A 29 -9.59 2.19 -3.44
N HIS A 30 -10.21 1.11 -3.89
CA HIS A 30 -9.69 -0.23 -3.70
C HIS A 30 -8.54 -0.41 -4.68
N VAL A 31 -7.30 -0.29 -4.19
CA VAL A 31 -6.12 -0.55 -5.01
C VAL A 31 -5.87 -2.05 -5.00
N ARG A 32 -5.82 -2.66 -6.19
CA ARG A 32 -5.53 -4.10 -6.30
C ARG A 32 -4.07 -4.35 -5.95
N SER A 33 -3.80 -5.43 -5.22
CA SER A 33 -2.44 -5.92 -5.03
C SER A 33 -1.83 -6.36 -6.36
N GLN A 34 -0.53 -6.15 -6.51
CA GLN A 34 0.20 -6.30 -7.76
C GLN A 34 1.31 -7.35 -7.61
N VAL A 35 1.39 -8.23 -8.61
CA VAL A 35 2.51 -9.17 -8.73
C VAL A 35 3.68 -8.41 -9.33
N VAL A 36 4.82 -8.38 -8.64
CA VAL A 36 6.04 -7.73 -9.15
C VAL A 36 7.11 -8.72 -9.60
N TYR A 37 7.08 -9.93 -9.06
CA TYR A 37 8.01 -11.00 -9.43
C TYR A 37 7.27 -12.30 -9.70
N ASN A 38 7.73 -13.03 -10.72
CA ASN A 38 7.35 -14.40 -10.97
C ASN A 38 8.58 -15.31 -10.79
N LEU A 39 8.62 -16.05 -9.68
CA LEU A 39 9.76 -16.85 -9.25
C LEU A 39 9.41 -18.34 -9.30
N PRO A 40 9.54 -19.02 -10.46
CA PRO A 40 9.10 -20.40 -10.63
C PRO A 40 9.89 -21.41 -9.78
N THR A 41 11.11 -21.06 -9.36
CA THR A 41 11.96 -21.86 -8.46
C THR A 41 11.90 -21.37 -7.02
N GLY A 42 10.95 -20.51 -6.67
CA GLY A 42 10.89 -19.89 -5.35
C GLY A 42 12.04 -18.91 -5.10
N LEU A 43 12.50 -18.84 -3.85
CA LEU A 43 13.58 -17.93 -3.45
C LEU A 43 14.98 -18.56 -3.59
N ASP A 44 15.06 -19.83 -3.98
CA ASP A 44 16.31 -20.58 -4.04
C ASP A 44 17.31 -19.93 -4.99
N GLY A 45 18.50 -19.61 -4.46
CA GLY A 45 19.56 -18.93 -5.21
C GLY A 45 19.31 -17.44 -5.50
N LEU A 46 18.11 -16.92 -5.22
CA LEU A 46 17.70 -15.54 -5.51
C LEU A 46 17.66 -14.67 -4.25
N ALA A 47 17.21 -15.23 -3.13
CA ALA A 47 17.16 -14.55 -1.84
C ALA A 47 17.60 -15.48 -0.71
N ARG A 48 18.09 -14.87 0.38
CA ARG A 48 18.53 -15.58 1.58
C ARG A 48 17.81 -15.07 2.80
N TYR A 49 17.50 -15.96 3.73
CA TYR A 49 16.91 -15.60 5.01
C TYR A 49 17.83 -14.65 5.81
N ASP A 50 17.27 -13.61 6.41
CA ASP A 50 17.97 -12.68 7.30
C ASP A 50 17.30 -12.65 8.67
N ALA A 51 17.96 -13.24 9.67
CA ALA A 51 17.43 -13.36 11.03
C ALA A 51 17.31 -12.00 11.75
N ALA A 52 18.19 -11.05 11.43
CA ALA A 52 18.17 -9.73 12.08
C ALA A 52 16.98 -8.92 11.57
N LEU A 53 16.76 -8.90 10.25
CA LEU A 53 15.60 -8.23 9.66
C LEU A 53 14.28 -8.93 10.04
N SER A 54 14.27 -10.26 10.12
CA SER A 54 13.08 -11.01 10.56
C SER A 54 12.65 -10.60 11.97
N ARG A 55 13.60 -10.48 12.91
CA ARG A 55 13.32 -9.98 14.27
C ARG A 55 12.78 -8.55 14.28
N LEU A 56 13.25 -7.69 13.38
CA LEU A 56 12.73 -6.33 13.25
C LEU A 56 11.31 -6.34 12.69
N CYS A 57 11.05 -7.17 11.69
CA CYS A 57 9.73 -7.31 11.10
C CYS A 57 8.69 -7.82 12.10
N GLN A 58 9.04 -8.83 12.91
CA GLN A 58 8.19 -9.36 13.97
C GLN A 58 7.81 -8.30 15.03
N ARG A 59 8.60 -7.22 15.13
CA ARG A 59 8.36 -6.08 16.02
C ARG A 59 7.70 -4.89 15.31
N GLY A 60 7.34 -5.04 14.04
CA GLY A 60 6.80 -3.96 13.20
C GLY A 60 7.81 -2.85 12.86
N ALA A 61 9.11 -3.11 13.03
CA ALA A 61 10.18 -2.13 12.78
C ALA A 61 10.88 -2.31 11.42
N PHE A 62 10.37 -3.22 10.59
CA PHE A 62 10.84 -3.45 9.22
C PHE A 62 9.77 -4.18 8.42
N GLY A 63 9.18 -3.58 7.40
CA GLY A 63 8.02 -4.17 6.71
C GLY A 63 7.61 -3.44 5.45
N GLN A 64 6.65 -3.96 4.70
CA GLN A 64 5.95 -3.15 3.70
C GLN A 64 5.05 -2.11 4.38
N GLU A 65 4.94 -0.95 3.77
CA GLU A 65 4.02 0.12 4.21
C GLU A 65 2.55 -0.31 4.05
N MET A 66 2.27 -1.05 2.97
CA MET A 66 0.98 -1.69 2.72
C MET A 66 1.22 -3.19 2.54
N ASP A 67 0.87 -3.97 3.57
CA ASP A 67 1.08 -5.41 3.59
C ASP A 67 0.41 -6.11 2.40
N GLY A 68 1.19 -6.94 1.72
CA GLY A 68 0.76 -7.72 0.57
C GLY A 68 0.41 -6.90 -0.67
N PHE A 69 0.64 -5.58 -0.68
CA PHE A 69 0.33 -4.75 -1.84
C PHE A 69 1.17 -5.15 -3.04
N TYR A 70 2.49 -5.15 -2.89
CA TYR A 70 3.40 -5.77 -3.85
C TYR A 70 3.76 -7.16 -3.39
N TRP A 71 3.67 -8.15 -4.28
CA TRP A 71 3.97 -9.53 -3.93
C TRP A 71 4.67 -10.30 -5.04
N ALA A 72 5.39 -11.35 -4.65
CA ALA A 72 6.05 -12.29 -5.54
C ALA A 72 5.24 -13.59 -5.62
N ARG A 73 5.03 -14.07 -6.84
CA ARG A 73 4.44 -15.38 -7.10
C ARG A 73 5.53 -16.44 -7.03
N THR A 74 5.36 -17.41 -6.13
CA THR A 74 6.20 -18.62 -6.04
C THR A 74 5.31 -19.86 -6.04
N PRO A 75 5.86 -21.07 -6.26
CA PRO A 75 5.09 -22.31 -6.22
C PRO A 75 4.50 -22.61 -4.84
N GLU A 76 5.23 -22.30 -3.78
CA GLU A 76 4.87 -22.69 -2.42
C GLU A 76 3.88 -21.71 -1.80
N LYS A 77 4.16 -20.40 -1.95
CA LYS A 77 3.39 -19.33 -1.32
C LYS A 77 3.61 -17.98 -1.98
N ARG A 78 2.95 -16.95 -1.44
CA ARG A 78 3.16 -15.56 -1.84
C ARG A 78 4.05 -14.88 -0.81
N TYR A 79 4.98 -14.08 -1.28
CA TYR A 79 5.79 -13.22 -0.42
C TYR A 79 5.43 -11.78 -0.69
N GLY A 80 5.25 -10.97 0.36
CA GLY A 80 5.27 -9.52 0.24
C GLY A 80 6.62 -9.04 -0.30
N VAL A 81 6.65 -7.99 -1.08
CA VAL A 81 7.88 -7.46 -1.70
C VAL A 81 8.06 -5.98 -1.38
N ALA A 82 9.23 -5.61 -0.86
CA ALA A 82 9.64 -4.22 -0.72
C ALA A 82 11.01 -3.96 -1.35
N PHE A 83 11.16 -2.77 -1.93
CA PHE A 83 12.41 -2.36 -2.58
C PHE A 83 13.18 -1.43 -1.66
N SER A 84 14.52 -1.55 -1.61
CA SER A 84 15.36 -0.69 -0.77
C SER A 84 15.22 0.81 -1.09
N GLY A 85 14.90 1.15 -2.34
CA GLY A 85 14.66 2.53 -2.79
C GLY A 85 13.18 2.87 -2.99
N GLY A 86 12.27 1.93 -2.71
CA GLY A 86 10.84 2.14 -2.92
C GLY A 86 10.18 2.81 -1.72
N ALA A 87 9.12 3.58 -1.98
CA ALA A 87 8.24 4.12 -0.93
C ALA A 87 7.39 3.04 -0.24
N ASN A 88 7.52 1.77 -0.66
CA ASN A 88 6.76 0.64 -0.13
C ASN A 88 7.46 -0.07 1.04
N LEU A 89 8.60 0.42 1.52
CA LEU A 89 9.34 -0.16 2.65
C LEU A 89 9.28 0.78 3.86
N SER A 90 8.71 0.29 4.96
CA SER A 90 8.80 0.87 6.29
C SER A 90 10.07 0.36 6.98
N ASP A 91 11.05 1.25 7.18
CA ASP A 91 12.33 0.94 7.82
C ASP A 91 12.84 2.15 8.63
N PRO A 92 12.26 2.40 9.83
CA PRO A 92 12.64 3.53 10.68
C PRO A 92 14.07 3.46 11.21
N GLN A 93 14.67 2.26 11.26
CA GLN A 93 16.04 2.06 11.74
C GLN A 93 17.09 2.10 10.62
N ASN A 94 16.67 2.38 9.39
CA ASN A 94 17.50 2.48 8.20
C ASN A 94 18.45 1.28 8.03
N LYS A 95 17.91 0.06 8.21
CA LYS A 95 18.65 -1.20 8.03
C LYS A 95 18.68 -1.70 6.60
N ARG A 96 17.87 -1.11 5.72
CA ARG A 96 17.88 -1.38 4.29
C ARG A 96 19.24 -1.06 3.66
N LYS A 97 19.59 -1.81 2.63
CA LYS A 97 20.79 -1.60 1.82
C LYS A 97 20.37 -1.37 0.38
N ALA A 98 21.04 -0.43 -0.28
CA ALA A 98 20.76 -0.12 -1.68
C ALA A 98 20.95 -1.35 -2.58
N GLY A 99 20.10 -1.46 -3.63
CA GLY A 99 20.14 -2.57 -4.58
C GLY A 99 19.60 -3.89 -4.03
N GLN A 100 18.88 -3.86 -2.91
CA GLN A 100 18.26 -5.05 -2.33
C GLN A 100 16.75 -5.05 -2.47
N VAL A 101 16.21 -6.26 -2.56
CA VAL A 101 14.78 -6.56 -2.51
C VAL A 101 14.52 -7.41 -1.27
N TYR A 102 13.47 -7.05 -0.54
CA TYR A 102 13.05 -7.73 0.68
C TYR A 102 11.77 -8.49 0.41
N PHE A 103 11.79 -9.79 0.69
CA PHE A 103 10.64 -10.68 0.62
C PHE A 103 10.15 -10.98 2.02
N PHE A 104 8.85 -10.79 2.24
CA PHE A 104 8.19 -10.93 3.53
C PHE A 104 7.26 -12.15 3.48
N ASP A 105 7.47 -13.07 4.40
CA ASP A 105 6.57 -14.18 4.67
C ASP A 105 5.63 -13.76 5.81
N GLY A 106 4.52 -13.11 5.45
CA GLY A 106 3.66 -12.39 6.39
C GLY A 106 4.31 -11.13 6.97
N GLN A 107 3.52 -10.33 7.67
CA GLN A 107 3.97 -9.13 8.38
C GLN A 107 3.37 -9.04 9.79
N ASP A 108 3.29 -10.19 10.46
CA ASP A 108 2.85 -10.30 11.84
C ASP A 108 4.00 -10.77 12.76
N SER A 109 3.66 -11.28 13.95
CA SER A 109 4.62 -11.80 14.92
C SER A 109 5.42 -13.02 14.43
N ARG A 110 5.07 -13.61 13.28
CA ARG A 110 5.77 -14.74 12.63
C ARG A 110 6.54 -14.32 11.38
N CYS A 111 6.65 -13.02 11.12
CA CYS A 111 7.29 -12.50 9.91
C CYS A 111 8.71 -13.06 9.73
N ASN A 112 8.98 -13.56 8.53
CA ASN A 112 10.33 -13.89 8.06
C ASN A 112 10.70 -13.01 6.87
N VAL A 113 11.93 -12.50 6.90
CA VAL A 113 12.47 -11.64 5.85
C VAL A 113 13.57 -12.38 5.11
N HIS A 114 13.44 -12.41 3.79
CA HIS A 114 14.47 -12.89 2.88
C HIS A 114 14.98 -11.72 2.03
N VAL A 115 16.29 -11.69 1.80
CA VAL A 115 16.97 -10.60 1.12
C VAL A 115 17.56 -11.12 -0.18
N GLY A 116 17.16 -10.50 -1.29
CA GLY A 116 17.72 -10.77 -2.61
C GLY A 116 18.44 -9.56 -3.17
N ASP A 117 19.37 -9.82 -4.09
CA ASP A 117 20.00 -8.79 -4.91
C ASP A 117 19.05 -8.40 -6.03
N GLN A 118 18.73 -7.11 -6.14
CA GLN A 118 17.80 -6.60 -7.15
C GLN A 118 18.27 -6.94 -8.57
N ALA A 119 19.58 -6.85 -8.85
CA ALA A 119 20.12 -7.13 -10.18
C ALA A 119 19.89 -8.58 -10.60
N LYS A 120 20.00 -9.52 -9.64
CA LYS A 120 19.74 -10.95 -9.88
C LYS A 120 18.26 -11.27 -10.08
N LEU A 121 17.39 -10.46 -9.50
CA LEU A 121 15.94 -10.62 -9.56
C LEU A 121 15.30 -9.99 -10.80
N MET A 122 15.97 -9.02 -11.43
CA MET A 122 15.44 -8.32 -12.63
C MET A 122 14.96 -9.24 -13.76
N PRO A 123 15.61 -10.36 -14.10
CA PRO A 123 15.10 -11.28 -15.11
C PRO A 123 13.71 -11.88 -14.79
N HIS A 124 13.32 -11.88 -13.52
CA HIS A 124 12.04 -12.41 -13.04
C HIS A 124 11.00 -11.31 -12.73
N TYR A 125 11.39 -10.05 -12.92
CA TYR A 125 10.51 -8.92 -12.68
C TYR A 125 9.43 -8.86 -13.75
N VAL A 126 8.17 -8.83 -13.33
CA VAL A 126 7.02 -8.76 -14.25
C VAL A 126 6.36 -7.38 -14.28
N GLY A 127 6.71 -6.51 -13.32
CA GLY A 127 6.19 -5.15 -13.22
C GLY A 127 4.71 -5.05 -12.80
N PRO A 128 4.30 -3.89 -12.27
CA PRO A 128 2.91 -3.41 -12.27
C PRO A 128 2.25 -3.39 -13.66
#